data_AF-A0AAV5G5T3-F1
#
_entry.id   AF-A0AAV5G5T3-F1
#
_cell.length_a   1.000
_cell.length_b   1.000
_cell.length_c   1.000
_cell.angle_alpha   90.00
_cell.angle_beta   90.00
_cell.angle_gamma   90.00
#
_symmetry.space_group_name_H-M   'P 1'
#
loop_
_entity.id
_entity.type
_entity.pdbx_description
1 polymer ?
#
loop_
_entity_poly.entity_id
_entity_poly.type
_entity_poly.pdbx_seq_one_letter_code
_entity_poly.pdbx_strand_id
1 'polypeptide(L)'
;MARITVLATGGTIASTRSSSPGATATESIDDLLQSIDSGSHEVVGKDVLTTGSYLLNHQDLRVIAEAVAEAVRDDSTDGVVLTHGTDTLEETAYLLDLVHASEKPVIVTGAQRTPDSVGQDGALNLQDAIAIAGSTESQGRGVLISFAGEIHPARGTTKQHTTNPSPFAGAGPIGYVADVPAASSADDAESISSTKHVHFHAFPQRSKPLSLPDERFDTVRVDVVASYPGSDATAAQACVDAGARAIILLGTGAGNGNHAWLTWTQQAVESGTTVALSTRVPAGSVLPLYGNGGASDLLDAGALSLGDLPWSQARILLALLLSTQHSIPADGLAEHI
;
A
#
# COMPACT_ATOMS: atom_id res chain seq x y z
N MET A 1 22.97 16.15 -2.85
CA MET A 1 21.78 17.02 -2.83
C MET A 1 20.86 16.53 -3.93
N ALA A 2 19.65 16.14 -3.56
CA ALA A 2 18.62 15.64 -4.48
C ALA A 2 17.38 16.53 -4.33
N ARG A 3 16.58 16.66 -5.38
CA ARG A 3 15.31 17.38 -5.37
C ARG A 3 14.15 16.40 -5.20
N ILE A 4 13.43 16.56 -4.10
CA ILE A 4 12.37 15.66 -3.66
C ILE A 4 11.01 16.35 -3.79
N THR A 5 10.09 15.72 -4.51
CA THR A 5 8.71 16.18 -4.60
C THR A 5 7.87 15.46 -3.55
N VAL A 6 7.26 16.21 -2.63
CA VAL A 6 6.40 15.69 -1.57
C VAL A 6 4.95 15.94 -1.94
N LEU A 7 4.24 14.85 -2.21
CA LEU A 7 2.82 14.86 -2.54
C LEU A 7 2.00 14.57 -1.27
N ALA A 8 0.94 15.34 -1.05
CA ALA A 8 0.07 15.14 0.10
C ALA A 8 -1.35 14.72 -0.29
N THR A 9 -1.89 13.75 0.45
CA THR A 9 -3.27 13.25 0.27
C THR A 9 -4.15 13.49 1.50
N GLY A 10 -3.57 14.08 2.56
CA GLY A 10 -4.19 14.25 3.87
C GLY A 10 -3.70 13.20 4.87
N GLY A 11 -4.63 12.60 5.61
CA GLY A 11 -4.32 11.63 6.66
C GLY A 11 -3.85 12.25 7.98
N THR A 12 -3.53 11.39 8.95
CA THR A 12 -3.21 11.78 10.33
C THR A 12 -2.08 12.80 10.43
N ILE A 13 -1.07 12.70 9.56
CA ILE A 13 0.09 13.60 9.53
C ILE A 13 -0.29 15.06 9.27
N ALA A 14 -1.41 15.29 8.57
CA ALA A 14 -1.96 16.61 8.28
C ALA A 14 -3.22 16.92 9.12
N SER A 15 -3.59 16.06 10.10
CA SER A 15 -4.87 16.15 10.81
C SER A 15 -4.76 16.73 12.21
N THR A 16 -5.54 17.76 12.53
CA THR A 16 -5.65 18.34 13.88
C THR A 16 -7.00 18.00 14.55
N ARG A 17 -7.05 18.01 15.89
CA ARG A 17 -8.28 17.78 16.67
C ARG A 17 -9.08 19.05 16.96
N SER A 18 -8.74 20.16 16.31
CA SER A 18 -9.21 21.51 16.69
C SER A 18 -10.69 21.78 16.40
N SER A 19 -11.33 21.01 15.52
CA SER A 19 -12.65 21.34 14.95
C SER A 19 -13.74 20.26 15.12
N SER A 20 -13.42 19.06 15.62
CA SER A 20 -14.39 17.97 15.78
C SER A 20 -14.00 16.98 16.90
N PRO A 21 -14.91 16.09 17.36
CA PRO A 21 -14.57 15.03 18.31
C PRO A 21 -13.49 14.04 17.82
N GLY A 22 -13.15 14.07 16.52
CA GLY A 22 -12.06 13.33 15.89
C GLY A 22 -11.06 14.24 15.15
N ALA A 23 -9.93 13.67 14.73
CA ALA A 23 -8.94 14.40 13.95
C ALA A 23 -9.35 14.49 12.47
N THR A 24 -9.18 15.66 11.86
CA THR A 24 -9.49 15.90 10.44
C THR A 24 -8.31 16.58 9.77
N ALA A 25 -8.02 16.22 8.51
CA ALA A 25 -6.94 16.81 7.72
C ALA A 25 -7.20 18.32 7.52
N THR A 26 -6.30 19.16 8.01
CA THR A 26 -6.44 20.63 8.02
C THR A 26 -5.17 21.38 7.64
N GLU A 27 -4.00 20.76 7.71
CA GLU A 27 -2.70 21.40 7.39
C GLU A 27 -2.31 21.16 5.93
N SER A 28 -1.73 22.19 5.28
CA SER A 28 -1.15 22.06 3.94
C SER A 28 0.23 21.41 4.01
N ILE A 29 0.68 20.82 2.91
CA ILE A 29 2.03 20.24 2.87
C ILE A 29 3.12 21.29 3.05
N ASP A 30 2.93 22.52 2.58
CA ASP A 30 3.91 23.60 2.74
C ASP A 30 4.07 24.00 4.21
N ASP A 31 2.98 23.97 5.00
CA ASP A 31 3.03 24.23 6.44
C ASP A 31 3.80 23.11 7.18
N LEU A 32 3.55 21.84 6.81
CA LEU A 32 4.29 20.70 7.36
C LEU A 32 5.79 20.82 7.07
N LEU A 33 6.15 21.15 5.83
CA LEU A 33 7.54 21.22 5.37
C LEU A 33 8.34 22.35 6.02
N GLN A 34 7.70 23.46 6.43
CA GLN A 34 8.40 24.56 7.14
C GLN A 34 9.05 24.12 8.46
N SER A 35 8.50 23.08 9.10
CA SER A 35 8.96 22.59 10.40
C SER A 35 9.89 21.38 10.31
N ILE A 36 10.19 20.90 9.10
CA ILE A 36 10.89 19.65 8.85
C ILE A 36 12.32 19.93 8.39
N ASP A 37 13.27 19.26 9.06
CA ASP A 37 14.65 19.22 8.60
C ASP A 37 14.77 18.27 7.39
N SER A 38 14.90 18.84 6.19
CA SER A 38 15.12 18.09 4.95
C SER A 38 16.60 17.74 4.72
N GLY A 39 17.48 18.03 5.69
CA GLY A 39 18.91 17.88 5.56
C GLY A 39 19.46 18.69 4.39
N SER A 40 20.20 18.03 3.49
CA SER A 40 20.79 18.67 2.30
C SER A 40 19.89 18.63 1.06
N HIS A 41 18.64 18.17 1.17
CA HIS A 41 17.74 17.98 0.03
C HIS A 41 16.91 19.23 -0.23
N GLU A 42 16.67 19.53 -1.52
CA GLU A 42 15.66 20.49 -1.93
C GLU A 42 14.30 19.79 -1.90
N VAL A 43 13.30 20.40 -1.29
CA VAL A 43 11.97 19.79 -1.13
C VAL A 43 10.91 20.72 -1.69
N VAL A 44 10.03 20.18 -2.53
CA VAL A 44 8.88 20.88 -3.10
C VAL A 44 7.59 20.17 -2.71
N GLY A 45 6.69 20.88 -2.03
CA GLY A 45 5.38 20.37 -1.63
C GLY A 45 4.32 20.54 -2.72
N LYS A 46 3.39 19.59 -2.82
CA LYS A 46 2.15 19.72 -3.58
C LYS A 46 1.02 18.93 -2.93
N ASP A 47 -0.09 19.61 -2.63
CA ASP A 47 -1.33 18.96 -2.22
C ASP A 47 -2.01 18.30 -3.44
N VAL A 48 -2.31 17.00 -3.33
CA VAL A 48 -3.03 16.20 -4.32
C VAL A 48 -4.47 15.98 -3.87
N LEU A 49 -4.67 15.61 -2.60
CA LEU A 49 -5.96 15.43 -1.95
C LEU A 49 -5.89 15.88 -0.49
N THR A 50 -7.05 16.03 0.15
CA THR A 50 -7.17 16.32 1.59
C THR A 50 -8.26 15.42 2.20
N THR A 51 -8.08 14.11 2.05
CA THR A 51 -9.10 13.11 2.37
C THR A 51 -8.55 12.05 3.31
N GLY A 52 -9.33 11.66 4.33
CA GLY A 52 -8.96 10.54 5.20
C GLY A 52 -8.88 9.24 4.39
N SER A 53 -7.83 8.44 4.59
CA SER A 53 -7.58 7.24 3.79
C SER A 53 -8.73 6.21 3.81
N TYR A 54 -9.53 6.20 4.89
CA TYR A 54 -10.73 5.38 5.04
C TYR A 54 -11.94 5.84 4.21
N LEU A 55 -11.87 7.00 3.55
CA LEU A 55 -12.89 7.54 2.63
C LEU A 55 -12.49 7.41 1.16
N LEU A 56 -11.25 6.98 0.87
CA LEU A 56 -10.76 6.92 -0.50
C LEU A 56 -11.48 5.81 -1.29
N ASN A 57 -11.74 6.11 -2.56
CA ASN A 57 -12.26 5.16 -3.54
C ASN A 57 -11.28 4.99 -4.71
N HIS A 58 -11.65 4.19 -5.72
CA HIS A 58 -10.78 3.92 -6.87
C HIS A 58 -10.44 5.16 -7.71
N GLN A 59 -11.35 6.11 -7.83
CA GLN A 59 -11.07 7.39 -8.50
C GLN A 59 -9.99 8.18 -7.77
N ASP A 60 -10.06 8.24 -6.43
CA ASP A 60 -9.03 8.91 -5.63
C ASP A 60 -7.66 8.23 -5.79
N LEU A 61 -7.63 6.89 -5.75
CA LEU A 61 -6.41 6.12 -5.96
C LEU A 61 -5.80 6.34 -7.36
N ARG A 62 -6.64 6.46 -8.40
CA ARG A 62 -6.18 6.83 -9.74
C ARG A 62 -5.57 8.23 -9.77
N VAL A 63 -6.22 9.23 -9.17
CA VAL A 63 -5.68 10.60 -9.06
C VAL A 63 -4.32 10.61 -8.37
N ILE A 64 -4.16 9.85 -7.29
CA ILE A 64 -2.87 9.69 -6.60
C ILE A 64 -1.82 9.07 -7.53
N ALA A 65 -2.16 7.97 -8.23
CA ALA A 65 -1.26 7.30 -9.14
C ALA A 65 -0.81 8.20 -10.31
N GLU A 66 -1.73 8.98 -10.89
CA GLU A 66 -1.44 9.96 -11.93
C GLU A 66 -0.50 11.07 -11.42
N ALA A 67 -0.75 11.59 -10.21
CA ALA A 67 0.09 12.63 -9.61
C ALA A 67 1.51 12.14 -9.32
N VAL A 68 1.65 10.92 -8.77
CA VAL A 68 2.96 10.29 -8.53
C VAL A 68 3.68 10.05 -9.86
N ALA A 69 2.99 9.53 -10.88
CA ALA A 69 3.59 9.29 -12.18
C ALA A 69 4.05 10.58 -12.88
N GLU A 70 3.30 11.68 -12.75
CA GLU A 70 3.72 13.00 -13.24
C GLU A 70 4.98 13.49 -12.51
N ALA A 71 5.01 13.41 -11.18
CA ALA A 71 6.18 13.82 -10.39
C ALA A 71 7.43 12.97 -10.71
N VAL A 72 7.26 11.65 -10.90
CA VAL A 72 8.36 10.76 -11.30
C VAL A 72 8.88 11.10 -12.70
N ARG A 73 8.01 11.50 -13.64
CA ARG A 73 8.39 11.89 -15.01
C ARG A 73 9.09 13.23 -15.11
N ASP A 74 8.94 14.11 -14.11
CA ASP A 74 9.64 15.39 -14.07
C ASP A 74 11.15 15.16 -13.90
N ASP A 75 11.94 15.55 -14.90
CA ASP A 75 13.40 15.42 -14.90
C ASP A 75 14.09 16.21 -13.77
N SER A 76 13.42 17.21 -13.20
CA SER A 76 13.92 17.95 -12.05
C SER A 76 13.70 17.23 -10.71
N THR A 77 12.86 16.20 -10.67
CA THR A 77 12.60 15.39 -9.47
C THR A 77 13.49 14.16 -9.46
N ASP A 78 14.24 13.96 -8.37
CA ASP A 78 15.10 12.79 -8.15
C ASP A 78 14.38 11.66 -7.40
N GLY A 79 13.40 12.01 -6.55
CA GLY A 79 12.61 11.07 -5.77
C GLY A 79 11.29 11.69 -5.31
N VAL A 80 10.29 10.85 -5.03
CA VAL A 80 8.96 11.28 -4.61
C VAL A 80 8.66 10.76 -3.21
N VAL A 81 8.08 11.60 -2.37
CA VAL A 81 7.47 11.19 -1.09
C VAL A 81 5.96 11.42 -1.18
N LEU A 82 5.17 10.44 -0.75
CA LEU A 82 3.72 10.55 -0.64
C LEU A 82 3.32 10.48 0.84
N THR A 83 2.78 11.57 1.38
CA THR A 83 2.14 11.56 2.70
C THR A 83 0.70 11.07 2.56
N HIS A 84 0.35 10.06 3.36
CA HIS A 84 -0.91 9.33 3.25
C HIS A 84 -1.47 8.92 4.61
N GLY A 85 -2.80 8.76 4.68
CA GLY A 85 -3.46 8.17 5.85
C GLY A 85 -3.14 6.68 5.98
N THR A 86 -3.00 6.19 7.21
CA THR A 86 -2.45 4.85 7.45
C THR A 86 -3.44 3.71 7.22
N ASP A 87 -4.75 3.98 7.14
CA ASP A 87 -5.76 2.91 7.08
C ASP A 87 -5.77 2.14 5.76
N THR A 88 -5.46 2.79 4.65
CA THR A 88 -5.40 2.18 3.31
C THR A 88 -4.06 2.45 2.62
N LEU A 89 -3.02 2.77 3.41
CA LEU A 89 -1.67 3.04 2.92
C LEU A 89 -1.12 1.85 2.14
N GLU A 90 -1.32 0.62 2.65
CA GLU A 90 -0.86 -0.61 2.02
C GLU A 90 -1.48 -0.86 0.63
N GLU A 91 -2.75 -0.50 0.43
CA GLU A 91 -3.44 -0.61 -0.85
C GLU A 91 -2.90 0.40 -1.86
N THR A 92 -2.72 1.64 -1.40
CA THR A 92 -2.21 2.75 -2.24
C THR A 92 -0.75 2.51 -2.63
N ALA A 93 0.11 2.14 -1.67
CA ALA A 93 1.51 1.84 -1.93
C ALA A 93 1.67 0.68 -2.93
N TYR A 94 0.84 -0.35 -2.81
CA TYR A 94 0.87 -1.47 -3.75
C TYR A 94 0.35 -1.10 -5.15
N LEU A 95 -0.72 -0.29 -5.25
CA LEU A 95 -1.15 0.25 -6.56
C LEU A 95 -0.01 1.00 -7.24
N LEU A 96 0.67 1.88 -6.50
CA LEU A 96 1.80 2.64 -7.01
C LEU A 96 2.92 1.72 -7.47
N ASP A 97 3.27 0.67 -6.71
CA ASP A 97 4.34 -0.25 -7.09
C ASP A 97 4.01 -1.04 -8.35
N LEU A 98 2.74 -1.47 -8.50
CA LEU A 98 2.24 -2.17 -9.67
C LEU A 98 2.41 -1.34 -10.95
N VAL A 99 2.32 -0.01 -10.88
CA VAL A 99 2.39 0.88 -12.07
C VAL A 99 3.71 1.65 -12.17
N HIS A 100 4.66 1.40 -11.27
CA HIS A 100 5.91 2.14 -11.22
C HIS A 100 6.97 1.54 -12.14
N ALA A 101 7.31 2.24 -13.22
CA ALA A 101 8.28 1.79 -14.22
C ALA A 101 9.62 2.55 -14.21
N SER A 102 9.85 3.43 -13.22
CA SER A 102 11.06 4.26 -13.11
C SER A 102 12.09 3.64 -12.16
N GLU A 103 13.32 4.15 -12.23
CA GLU A 103 14.36 3.91 -11.22
C GLU A 103 14.26 4.88 -10.04
N LYS A 104 13.55 6.01 -10.20
CA LYS A 104 13.39 7.02 -9.15
C LYS A 104 12.54 6.48 -7.99
N PRO A 105 12.99 6.55 -6.73
CA PRO A 105 12.25 6.00 -5.61
C PRO A 105 10.95 6.76 -5.33
N VAL A 106 9.94 6.03 -4.88
CA VAL A 106 8.68 6.59 -4.34
C VAL A 106 8.51 6.08 -2.92
N ILE A 107 8.44 6.98 -1.95
CA ILE A 107 8.35 6.63 -0.52
C ILE A 107 6.98 7.05 0.01
N VAL A 108 6.18 6.10 0.45
CA VAL A 108 4.89 6.36 1.08
C VAL A 108 5.07 6.39 2.60
N THR A 109 4.55 7.44 3.25
CA THR A 109 4.66 7.61 4.70
C THR A 109 3.42 8.29 5.28
N GLY A 110 3.37 8.42 6.60
CA GLY A 110 2.25 9.01 7.32
C GLY A 110 2.53 9.12 8.82
N ALA A 111 1.47 9.12 9.63
CA ALA A 111 1.58 9.13 11.09
C ALA A 111 0.48 8.29 11.75
N GLN A 112 0.80 7.67 12.89
CA GLN A 112 -0.19 7.05 13.78
C GLN A 112 -0.78 8.06 14.77
N ARG A 113 -0.02 9.11 15.10
CA ARG A 113 -0.43 10.16 16.04
C ARG A 113 -0.54 11.49 15.31
N THR A 114 -1.52 12.28 15.72
CA THR A 114 -1.74 13.63 15.17
C THR A 114 -0.63 14.59 15.60
N PRO A 115 -0.38 15.69 14.86
CA PRO A 115 0.67 16.65 15.19
C PRO A 115 0.55 17.26 16.60
N ASP A 116 -0.67 17.40 17.12
CA ASP A 116 -0.97 17.91 18.46
C ASP A 116 -0.79 16.87 19.59
N SER A 117 -0.51 15.62 19.27
CA SER A 117 -0.33 14.55 20.26
C SER A 117 1.10 14.51 20.83
N VAL A 118 1.22 14.21 22.13
CA VAL A 118 2.52 13.90 22.74
C VAL A 118 3.13 12.66 22.06
N GLY A 119 4.39 12.78 21.64
CA GLY A 119 5.09 11.72 20.93
C GLY A 119 4.57 11.49 19.51
N GLN A 120 4.12 12.55 18.84
CA GLN A 120 3.81 12.52 17.40
C GLN A 120 4.98 11.92 16.59
N ASP A 121 4.64 11.13 15.58
CA ASP A 121 5.57 10.38 14.75
C ASP A 121 5.68 10.93 13.32
N GLY A 122 4.78 11.83 12.90
CA GLY A 122 4.69 12.32 11.53
C GLY A 122 5.93 13.06 11.04
N ALA A 123 6.47 13.97 11.84
CA ALA A 123 7.65 14.74 11.43
C ALA A 123 8.87 13.84 11.21
N LEU A 124 9.12 12.88 12.11
CA LEU A 124 10.24 11.94 11.99
C LEU A 124 10.05 11.00 10.80
N ASN A 125 8.85 10.44 10.63
CA ASN A 125 8.55 9.57 9.49
C ASN A 125 8.76 10.29 8.15
N LEU A 126 8.37 11.58 8.06
CA LEU A 126 8.55 12.38 6.85
C LEU A 126 10.03 12.75 6.61
N GLN A 127 10.80 13.08 7.65
CA GLN A 127 12.25 13.26 7.54
C GLN A 127 12.95 12.00 7.01
N ASP A 128 12.61 10.85 7.60
CA ASP A 128 13.14 9.55 7.16
C ASP A 128 12.75 9.27 5.71
N ALA A 129 11.49 9.53 5.33
CA ALA A 129 11.03 9.35 3.96
C ALA A 129 11.77 10.24 2.94
N ILE A 130 12.04 11.51 3.28
CA ILE A 130 12.83 12.43 2.45
C ILE A 130 14.27 11.92 2.29
N ALA A 131 14.89 11.47 3.38
CA ALA A 131 16.23 10.90 3.34
C ALA A 131 16.30 9.63 2.47
N ILE A 132 15.31 8.74 2.57
CA ILE A 132 15.22 7.54 1.73
C ILE A 132 15.03 7.94 0.27
N ALA A 133 14.12 8.89 -0.04
CA ALA A 133 13.87 9.33 -1.41
C ALA A 133 15.10 10.00 -2.06
N GLY A 134 15.93 10.68 -1.26
CA GLY A 134 17.18 11.30 -1.72
C GLY A 134 18.41 10.39 -1.72
N SER A 135 18.28 9.14 -1.27
CA SER A 135 19.38 8.17 -1.26
C SER A 135 19.53 7.47 -2.60
N THR A 136 20.75 7.44 -3.14
CA THR A 136 21.06 6.65 -4.35
C THR A 136 20.85 5.16 -4.14
N GLU A 137 20.96 4.66 -2.90
CA GLU A 137 20.70 3.25 -2.59
C GLU A 137 19.23 2.86 -2.80
N SER A 138 18.31 3.83 -2.82
CA SER A 138 16.88 3.60 -3.01
C SER A 138 16.50 3.43 -4.48
N GLN A 139 17.38 3.75 -5.43
CA GLN A 139 17.09 3.65 -6.86
C GLN A 139 16.79 2.20 -7.28
N GLY A 140 15.79 2.04 -8.15
CA GLY A 140 15.37 0.74 -8.69
C GLY A 140 14.58 -0.14 -7.72
N ARG A 141 14.34 0.32 -6.48
CA ARG A 141 13.60 -0.44 -5.46
C ARG A 141 12.09 -0.25 -5.51
N GLY A 142 11.59 0.54 -6.46
CA GLY A 142 10.16 0.77 -6.64
C GLY A 142 9.56 1.63 -5.53
N VAL A 143 8.36 1.23 -5.09
CA VAL A 143 7.64 1.93 -4.03
C VAL A 143 7.95 1.30 -2.68
N LEU A 144 8.33 2.13 -1.71
CA LEU A 144 8.67 1.74 -0.35
C LEU A 144 7.75 2.44 0.65
N ILE A 145 7.61 1.85 1.84
CA ILE A 145 6.89 2.43 2.98
C ILE A 145 7.91 2.78 4.05
N SER A 146 7.88 4.02 4.54
CA SER A 146 8.77 4.50 5.62
C SER A 146 7.97 4.79 6.88
N PHE A 147 8.24 4.06 7.97
CA PHE A 147 7.58 4.24 9.26
C PHE A 147 8.52 3.83 10.41
N ALA A 148 8.57 4.64 11.47
CA ALA A 148 9.30 4.33 12.71
C ALA A 148 10.77 3.91 12.50
N GLY A 149 11.46 4.56 11.56
CA GLY A 149 12.85 4.25 11.20
C GLY A 149 13.04 2.97 10.38
N GLU A 150 11.96 2.28 10.00
CA GLU A 150 12.01 1.07 9.17
C GLU A 150 11.57 1.36 7.74
N ILE A 151 12.20 0.64 6.79
CA ILE A 151 11.89 0.71 5.36
C ILE A 151 11.27 -0.61 4.94
N HIS A 152 10.01 -0.58 4.53
CA HIS A 152 9.25 -1.76 4.13
C HIS A 152 9.01 -1.76 2.61
N PRO A 153 8.99 -2.92 1.94
CA PRO A 153 8.56 -3.01 0.54
C PRO A 153 7.05 -2.73 0.44
N ALA A 154 6.55 -2.19 -0.68
CA ALA A 154 5.11 -2.06 -0.88
C ALA A 154 4.41 -3.44 -0.90
N ARG A 155 4.86 -4.37 -1.75
CA ARG A 155 4.33 -5.73 -1.83
C ARG A 155 4.50 -6.48 -0.51
N GLY A 156 3.41 -7.03 0.03
CA GLY A 156 3.39 -7.87 1.22
C GLY A 156 3.37 -7.12 2.56
N THR A 157 3.50 -5.80 2.56
CA THR A 157 3.41 -4.99 3.80
C THR A 157 1.97 -4.61 4.09
N THR A 158 1.54 -4.81 5.33
CA THR A 158 0.19 -4.49 5.81
C THR A 158 0.22 -3.87 7.21
N LYS A 159 -0.80 -3.10 7.55
CA LYS A 159 -1.04 -2.51 8.87
C LYS A 159 -1.53 -3.60 9.82
N GLN A 160 -0.66 -4.01 10.73
CA GLN A 160 -0.88 -5.08 11.70
C GLN A 160 -1.25 -4.56 13.10
N HIS A 161 -1.13 -3.25 13.35
CA HIS A 161 -1.51 -2.66 14.63
C HIS A 161 -2.31 -1.37 14.45
N THR A 162 -3.31 -1.17 15.31
CA THR A 162 -4.26 -0.05 15.21
C THR A 162 -3.73 1.26 15.79
N THR A 163 -2.77 1.20 16.73
CA THR A 163 -2.28 2.38 17.47
C THR A 163 -0.75 2.44 17.72
N ASN A 164 0.02 1.43 17.30
CA ASN A 164 1.45 1.34 17.61
C ASN A 164 2.22 2.18 16.59
N PRO A 165 3.18 3.04 17.00
CA PRO A 165 4.00 3.83 16.07
C PRO A 165 4.76 3.03 15.00
N SER A 166 5.02 1.74 15.25
CA SER A 166 5.42 0.78 14.20
C SER A 166 4.22 -0.13 13.88
N PRO A 167 3.30 0.31 13.00
CA PRO A 167 2.05 -0.42 12.74
C PRO A 167 2.18 -1.38 11.55
N PHE A 168 3.21 -1.28 10.72
CA PHE A 168 3.36 -2.04 9.47
C PHE A 168 4.30 -3.23 9.64
N ALA A 169 3.90 -4.39 9.11
CA ALA A 169 4.71 -5.60 9.06
C ALA A 169 4.26 -6.48 7.88
N GLY A 170 4.66 -7.76 7.85
CA GLY A 170 4.33 -8.70 6.76
C GLY A 170 5.62 -9.22 6.12
N ALA A 171 5.94 -8.77 4.91
CA ALA A 171 7.20 -9.09 4.22
C ALA A 171 8.46 -8.70 5.02
N GLY A 172 8.30 -7.85 6.04
CA GLY A 172 9.35 -7.39 6.94
C GLY A 172 10.09 -6.16 6.39
N PRO A 173 10.81 -5.43 7.26
CA PRO A 173 11.64 -4.34 6.80
C PRO A 173 12.77 -4.89 5.92
N ILE A 174 13.12 -4.15 4.87
CA ILE A 174 14.25 -4.43 3.97
C ILE A 174 15.41 -3.47 4.18
N GLY A 175 15.24 -2.52 5.10
CA GLY A 175 16.20 -1.50 5.47
C GLY A 175 15.74 -0.69 6.68
N TYR A 176 16.58 0.24 7.10
CA TYR A 176 16.31 1.15 8.21
C TYR A 176 16.97 2.50 7.98
N VAL A 177 16.48 3.51 8.70
CA VAL A 177 17.07 4.84 8.77
C VAL A 177 17.59 5.04 10.19
N ALA A 178 18.85 5.47 10.31
CA ALA A 178 19.49 5.75 11.58
C ALA A 178 20.05 7.17 11.61
N ASP A 179 19.92 7.84 12.75
CA ASP A 179 20.61 9.10 13.00
C ASP A 179 22.07 8.80 13.34
N VAL A 180 22.99 9.31 12.54
CA VAL A 180 24.43 9.22 12.79
C VAL A 180 25.01 10.61 13.07
N PRO A 181 26.03 10.75 13.93
CA PRO A 181 26.68 12.04 14.16
C PRO A 181 27.18 12.62 12.84
N ALA A 182 26.87 13.88 12.57
CA ALA A 182 27.46 14.60 11.46
C ALA A 182 28.98 14.68 11.67
N ALA A 183 29.76 14.57 10.60
CA ALA A 183 31.21 14.77 10.69
C ALA A 183 31.48 16.21 11.15
N SER A 184 31.94 16.39 12.39
CA SER A 184 32.25 17.70 12.96
C SER A 184 33.50 18.28 12.30
N SER A 185 33.42 19.50 11.77
CA SER A 185 34.56 20.41 11.69
C SER A 185 35.10 20.64 13.10
N ALA A 186 36.43 20.71 13.25
CA ALA A 186 37.08 20.88 14.55
C ALA A 186 36.68 22.18 15.30
N ASP A 187 35.98 23.10 14.63
CA ASP A 187 35.60 24.42 15.13
C ASP A 187 34.14 24.50 15.67
N ASP A 188 33.31 23.46 15.51
CA ASP A 188 31.88 23.47 15.86
C ASP A 188 31.51 22.50 17.00
N ALA A 189 32.25 22.58 18.12
CA ALA A 189 32.11 21.66 19.25
C ALA A 189 30.79 21.80 20.06
N GLU A 190 29.94 22.79 19.76
CA GLU A 190 28.69 23.05 20.50
C GLU A 190 27.40 22.61 19.77
N SER A 191 27.48 22.18 18.51
CA SER A 191 26.31 21.67 17.76
C SER A 191 26.41 20.16 17.54
N ILE A 192 25.64 19.37 18.30
CA ILE A 192 25.42 17.95 18.00
C ILE A 192 24.45 17.89 16.82
N SER A 193 24.96 18.04 15.60
CA SER A 193 24.20 17.79 14.38
C SER A 193 24.23 16.30 14.07
N SER A 194 23.08 15.71 13.76
CA SER A 194 22.97 14.36 13.22
C SER A 194 22.57 14.39 11.75
N THR A 195 22.98 13.38 10.99
CA THR A 195 22.54 13.15 9.61
C THR A 195 21.82 11.81 9.51
N LYS A 196 20.82 11.73 8.64
CA LYS A 196 20.10 10.48 8.35
C LYS A 196 20.99 9.54 7.51
N HIS A 197 21.22 8.33 8.00
CA HIS A 197 21.87 7.25 7.27
C HIS A 197 20.82 6.21 6.87
N VAL A 198 20.68 5.99 5.56
CA VAL A 198 19.75 5.03 4.97
C VAL A 198 20.54 3.76 4.66
N HIS A 199 20.07 2.60 5.14
CA HIS A 199 20.74 1.33 4.90
C HIS A 199 19.73 0.25 4.48
N PHE A 200 20.00 -0.41 3.35
CA PHE A 200 19.23 -1.56 2.87
C PHE A 200 19.97 -2.87 3.10
N HIS A 201 19.27 -3.91 3.57
CA HIS A 201 19.80 -5.26 3.74
C HIS A 201 19.11 -6.32 2.85
N ALA A 202 18.07 -5.92 2.11
CA ALA A 202 17.39 -6.78 1.13
C ALA A 202 16.92 -5.97 -0.08
N PHE A 203 16.60 -6.64 -1.19
CA PHE A 203 16.00 -6.03 -2.38
C PHE A 203 14.55 -6.51 -2.51
N PRO A 204 13.57 -5.61 -2.75
CA PRO A 204 12.17 -5.98 -2.79
C PRO A 204 11.84 -6.84 -4.01
N GLN A 205 10.95 -7.82 -3.85
CA GLN A 205 10.33 -8.51 -4.98
C GLN A 205 9.35 -7.57 -5.66
N ARG A 206 9.50 -7.39 -6.98
CA ARG A 206 8.66 -6.54 -7.81
C ARG A 206 8.17 -7.30 -9.02
N SER A 207 6.91 -7.08 -9.38
CA SER A 207 6.36 -7.58 -10.64
C SER A 207 6.70 -6.62 -11.78
N LYS A 208 6.50 -7.07 -13.02
CA LYS A 208 6.56 -6.20 -14.18
C LYS A 208 5.54 -5.04 -14.02
N PRO A 209 5.90 -3.79 -14.35
CA PRO A 209 4.96 -2.68 -14.25
C PRO A 209 3.76 -2.87 -15.20
N LEU A 210 2.57 -2.63 -14.66
CA LEU A 210 1.31 -2.51 -15.38
C LEU A 210 1.12 -1.07 -15.88
N SER A 211 0.14 -0.89 -16.76
CA SER A 211 -0.27 0.44 -17.20
C SER A 211 -0.92 1.21 -16.05
N LEU A 212 -0.74 2.53 -16.04
CA LEU A 212 -1.47 3.41 -15.12
C LEU A 212 -2.98 3.18 -15.24
N PRO A 213 -3.73 3.23 -14.12
CA PRO A 213 -5.19 3.14 -14.18
C PRO A 213 -5.78 4.30 -14.97
N ASP A 214 -6.80 4.02 -15.77
CA ASP A 214 -7.66 5.03 -16.39
C ASP A 214 -9.06 5.03 -15.75
N GLU A 215 -9.97 5.86 -16.23
CA GLU A 215 -11.33 6.04 -15.69
C GLU A 215 -12.14 4.74 -15.57
N ARG A 216 -11.77 3.65 -16.28
CA ARG A 216 -12.42 2.35 -16.12
C ARG A 216 -12.17 1.76 -14.74
N PHE A 217 -11.01 2.04 -14.14
CA PHE A 217 -10.65 1.58 -12.80
C PHE A 217 -11.63 2.09 -11.74
N ASP A 218 -12.11 3.32 -11.89
CA ASP A 218 -13.00 4.00 -10.94
C ASP A 218 -14.32 3.26 -10.65
N THR A 219 -14.74 2.39 -11.59
CA THR A 219 -16.03 1.71 -11.55
C THR A 219 -15.91 0.19 -11.37
N VAL A 220 -14.69 -0.36 -11.34
CA VAL A 220 -14.50 -1.80 -11.22
C VAL A 220 -14.75 -2.27 -9.80
N ARG A 221 -15.79 -3.07 -9.64
CA ARG A 221 -16.16 -3.60 -8.33
C ARG A 221 -15.53 -4.97 -8.08
N VAL A 222 -14.70 -5.05 -7.04
CA VAL A 222 -14.15 -6.30 -6.48
C VAL A 222 -14.48 -6.31 -5.00
N ASP A 223 -15.27 -7.30 -4.57
CA ASP A 223 -15.68 -7.46 -3.17
C ASP A 223 -14.90 -8.59 -2.49
N VAL A 224 -14.84 -8.53 -1.16
CA VAL A 224 -14.12 -9.49 -0.32
C VAL A 224 -15.11 -10.11 0.66
N VAL A 225 -15.18 -11.45 0.71
CA VAL A 225 -16.09 -12.18 1.59
C VAL A 225 -15.32 -13.21 2.39
N ALA A 226 -15.46 -13.19 3.71
CA ALA A 226 -14.74 -14.09 4.59
C ALA A 226 -15.49 -15.40 4.86
N SER A 227 -14.77 -16.51 4.82
CA SER A 227 -15.21 -17.79 5.33
C SER A 227 -15.02 -17.89 6.84
N TYR A 228 -16.04 -18.43 7.51
CA TYR A 228 -16.08 -18.68 8.95
C TYR A 228 -17.00 -19.89 9.24
N PRO A 229 -16.96 -20.47 10.45
CA PRO A 229 -17.85 -21.57 10.80
C PRO A 229 -19.32 -21.20 10.57
N GLY A 230 -19.99 -21.94 9.68
CA GLY A 230 -21.38 -21.67 9.29
C GLY A 230 -21.57 -20.60 8.21
N SER A 231 -20.50 -20.05 7.62
CA SER A 231 -20.61 -19.16 6.45
C SER A 231 -21.17 -19.88 5.23
N ASP A 232 -21.91 -19.14 4.42
CA ASP A 232 -22.39 -19.54 3.11
C ASP A 232 -22.08 -18.44 2.09
N ALA A 233 -22.50 -18.65 0.84
CA ALA A 233 -22.23 -17.73 -0.26
C ALA A 233 -23.24 -16.59 -0.40
N THR A 234 -24.19 -16.41 0.54
CA THR A 234 -25.24 -15.40 0.43
C THR A 234 -24.67 -13.99 0.24
N ALA A 235 -23.65 -13.62 1.03
CA ALA A 235 -22.99 -12.33 0.90
C ALA A 235 -22.24 -12.18 -0.44
N ALA A 236 -21.58 -13.24 -0.91
CA ALA A 236 -20.88 -13.23 -2.19
C ALA A 236 -21.86 -13.07 -3.37
N GLN A 237 -22.98 -13.81 -3.36
CA GLN A 237 -24.01 -13.68 -4.37
C GLN A 237 -24.61 -12.26 -4.38
N ALA A 238 -24.89 -11.68 -3.21
CA ALA A 238 -25.39 -10.30 -3.12
C ALA A 238 -24.40 -9.28 -3.71
N CYS A 239 -23.09 -9.47 -3.54
CA CYS A 239 -22.07 -8.63 -4.17
C CYS A 239 -22.10 -8.78 -5.71
N VAL A 240 -22.19 -10.01 -6.22
CA VAL A 240 -22.30 -10.29 -7.67
C VAL A 240 -23.57 -9.65 -8.25
N ASP A 241 -24.71 -9.83 -7.60
CA ASP A 241 -25.99 -9.21 -8.01
C ASP A 241 -25.91 -7.68 -8.01
N ALA A 242 -25.07 -7.11 -7.14
CA ALA A 242 -24.77 -5.68 -7.07
C ALA A 242 -23.62 -5.24 -8.00
N GLY A 243 -23.18 -6.10 -8.93
CA GLY A 243 -22.26 -5.77 -10.01
C GLY A 243 -20.79 -6.11 -9.77
N ALA A 244 -20.45 -6.91 -8.74
CA ALA A 244 -19.08 -7.35 -8.52
C ALA A 244 -18.55 -8.16 -9.71
N ARG A 245 -17.41 -7.74 -10.27
CA ARG A 245 -16.71 -8.48 -11.34
C ARG A 245 -15.87 -9.64 -10.80
N ALA A 246 -15.45 -9.52 -9.54
CA ALA A 246 -14.77 -10.58 -8.83
C ALA A 246 -15.12 -10.61 -7.34
N ILE A 247 -15.08 -11.81 -6.77
CA ILE A 247 -15.18 -12.04 -5.33
C ILE A 247 -13.86 -12.64 -4.85
N ILE A 248 -13.22 -11.97 -3.88
CA ILE A 248 -12.13 -12.55 -3.10
C ILE A 248 -12.74 -13.31 -1.93
N LEU A 249 -12.64 -14.64 -1.95
CA LEU A 249 -12.98 -15.49 -0.82
C LEU A 249 -11.79 -15.54 0.15
N LEU A 250 -11.95 -15.00 1.37
CA LEU A 250 -10.99 -15.21 2.44
C LEU A 250 -11.26 -16.56 3.10
N GLY A 251 -10.63 -17.61 2.58
CA GLY A 251 -10.72 -18.95 3.14
C GLY A 251 -10.16 -19.04 4.56
N THR A 252 -10.46 -20.15 5.23
CA THR A 252 -9.90 -20.49 6.55
C THR A 252 -8.57 -21.25 6.38
N GLY A 253 -7.63 -21.12 7.33
CA GLY A 253 -6.36 -21.85 7.27
C GLY A 253 -5.59 -21.53 5.98
N ALA A 254 -5.27 -22.55 5.18
CA ALA A 254 -4.55 -22.40 3.91
C ALA A 254 -5.47 -22.07 2.71
N GLY A 255 -6.62 -21.42 2.93
CA GLY A 255 -7.58 -21.05 1.88
C GLY A 255 -8.80 -21.99 1.79
N ASN A 256 -9.19 -22.67 2.86
CA ASN A 256 -10.31 -23.62 2.85
C ASN A 256 -11.67 -22.91 2.89
N GLY A 257 -12.58 -23.33 2.01
CA GLY A 257 -14.01 -22.99 2.06
C GLY A 257 -14.81 -24.01 2.88
N ASN A 258 -15.94 -24.42 2.32
CA ASN A 258 -16.79 -25.51 2.74
C ASN A 258 -17.63 -25.98 1.53
N HIS A 259 -18.56 -26.92 1.72
CA HIS A 259 -19.41 -27.40 0.62
C HIS A 259 -20.25 -26.31 -0.05
N ALA A 260 -20.80 -25.37 0.72
CA ALA A 260 -21.59 -24.27 0.15
C ALA A 260 -20.72 -23.35 -0.72
N TRP A 261 -19.51 -23.03 -0.26
CA TRP A 261 -18.54 -22.27 -1.05
C TRP A 261 -18.11 -23.01 -2.32
N LEU A 262 -17.87 -24.32 -2.25
CA LEU A 262 -17.52 -25.11 -3.43
C LEU A 262 -18.65 -25.09 -4.47
N THR A 263 -19.88 -25.38 -4.04
CA THR A 263 -21.05 -25.36 -4.94
C THR A 263 -21.25 -23.99 -5.57
N TRP A 264 -21.12 -22.92 -4.79
CA TRP A 264 -21.26 -21.56 -5.30
C TRP A 264 -20.11 -21.18 -6.25
N THR A 265 -18.85 -21.52 -5.93
CA THR A 265 -17.70 -21.24 -6.80
C THR A 265 -17.88 -21.85 -8.19
N GLN A 266 -18.35 -23.09 -8.26
CA GLN A 266 -18.65 -23.75 -9.54
C GLN A 266 -19.68 -22.94 -10.36
N GLN A 267 -20.79 -22.55 -9.73
CA GLN A 267 -21.84 -21.76 -10.38
C GLN A 267 -21.35 -20.37 -10.79
N ALA A 268 -20.60 -19.70 -9.92
CA ALA A 268 -20.07 -18.37 -10.15
C ALA A 268 -19.10 -18.36 -11.33
N VAL A 269 -18.15 -19.31 -11.36
CA VAL A 269 -17.19 -19.45 -12.46
C VAL A 269 -17.90 -19.81 -13.77
N GLU A 270 -18.87 -20.75 -13.75
CA GLU A 270 -19.69 -21.07 -14.93
C GLU A 270 -20.47 -19.85 -15.46
N SER A 271 -20.90 -18.95 -14.58
CA SER A 271 -21.58 -17.70 -14.95
C SER A 271 -20.64 -16.56 -15.39
N GLY A 272 -19.32 -16.80 -15.37
CA GLY A 272 -18.30 -15.82 -15.77
C GLY A 272 -17.86 -14.86 -14.65
N THR A 273 -18.26 -15.10 -13.40
CA THR A 273 -17.74 -14.34 -12.25
C THR A 273 -16.35 -14.84 -11.90
N THR A 274 -15.40 -13.93 -11.71
CA THR A 274 -14.05 -14.30 -11.23
C THR A 274 -14.12 -14.59 -9.73
N VAL A 275 -13.80 -15.81 -9.32
CA VAL A 275 -13.62 -16.18 -7.91
C VAL A 275 -12.12 -16.24 -7.63
N ALA A 276 -11.63 -15.42 -6.72
CA ALA A 276 -10.24 -15.44 -6.29
C ALA A 276 -10.15 -15.94 -4.84
N LEU A 277 -9.21 -16.84 -4.59
CA LEU A 277 -9.04 -17.49 -3.30
C LEU A 277 -7.84 -16.89 -2.57
N SER A 278 -8.10 -16.33 -1.39
CA SER A 278 -7.10 -15.92 -0.41
C SER A 278 -7.39 -16.59 0.94
N THR A 279 -6.75 -16.12 2.01
CA THR A 279 -7.00 -16.57 3.37
C THR A 279 -7.19 -15.39 4.31
N ARG A 280 -7.99 -15.58 5.36
CA ARG A 280 -8.10 -14.62 6.46
C ARG A 280 -6.90 -14.68 7.42
N VAL A 281 -6.02 -15.68 7.27
CA VAL A 281 -4.81 -15.79 8.08
C VAL A 281 -3.84 -14.70 7.63
N PRO A 282 -3.28 -13.87 8.55
CA PRO A 282 -2.46 -12.72 8.17
C PRO A 282 -1.16 -13.03 7.40
N ALA A 283 -0.68 -14.29 7.44
CA ALA A 283 0.56 -14.68 6.81
C ALA A 283 0.49 -16.12 6.27
N GLY A 284 1.22 -16.35 5.17
CA GLY A 284 1.28 -17.63 4.48
C GLY A 284 0.41 -17.68 3.21
N SER A 285 0.74 -18.60 2.32
CA SER A 285 0.06 -18.74 1.02
C SER A 285 -1.22 -19.57 1.11
N VAL A 286 -2.11 -19.38 0.13
CA VAL A 286 -3.11 -20.39 -0.22
C VAL A 286 -2.40 -21.65 -0.72
N LEU A 287 -2.68 -22.79 -0.07
CA LEU A 287 -2.10 -24.08 -0.42
C LEU A 287 -3.23 -25.13 -0.54
N PRO A 288 -3.32 -25.88 -1.67
CA PRO A 288 -4.37 -26.87 -1.91
C PRO A 288 -4.13 -28.16 -1.12
N LEU A 289 -4.16 -28.06 0.21
CA LEU A 289 -3.85 -29.18 1.11
C LEU A 289 -5.08 -30.04 1.44
N TYR A 290 -6.29 -29.50 1.28
CA TYR A 290 -7.54 -30.13 1.71
C TYR A 290 -8.59 -30.09 0.59
N GLY A 291 -9.24 -31.22 0.35
CA GLY A 291 -10.48 -31.34 -0.44
C GLY A 291 -11.72 -31.43 0.45
N ASN A 292 -12.81 -31.97 -0.08
CA ASN A 292 -14.15 -32.00 0.54
C ASN A 292 -14.70 -30.59 0.88
N GLY A 293 -14.58 -29.66 -0.07
CA GLY A 293 -14.92 -28.23 0.07
C GLY A 293 -13.74 -27.33 0.49
N GLY A 294 -12.54 -27.91 0.61
CA GLY A 294 -11.31 -27.18 0.93
C GLY A 294 -10.68 -26.47 -0.28
N ALA A 295 -9.49 -25.90 -0.07
CA ALA A 295 -8.79 -25.11 -1.09
C ALA A 295 -8.54 -25.89 -2.40
N SER A 296 -8.23 -27.18 -2.33
CA SER A 296 -7.97 -28.00 -3.53
C SER A 296 -9.18 -28.01 -4.46
N ASP A 297 -10.37 -28.31 -3.91
CA ASP A 297 -11.59 -28.41 -4.73
C ASP A 297 -12.04 -27.05 -5.28
N LEU A 298 -11.79 -25.96 -4.54
CA LEU A 298 -12.10 -24.61 -5.01
C LEU A 298 -11.24 -24.21 -6.22
N LEU A 299 -9.95 -24.53 -6.19
CA LEU A 299 -9.05 -24.31 -7.33
C LEU A 299 -9.43 -25.21 -8.51
N ASP A 300 -9.76 -26.48 -8.26
CA ASP A 300 -10.26 -27.40 -9.30
C ASP A 300 -11.59 -26.92 -9.91
N ALA A 301 -12.42 -26.22 -9.12
CA ALA A 301 -13.64 -25.56 -9.58
C ALA A 301 -13.40 -24.24 -10.34
N GLY A 302 -12.15 -23.84 -10.54
CA GLY A 302 -11.76 -22.67 -11.34
C GLY A 302 -11.55 -21.38 -10.53
N ALA A 303 -11.51 -21.44 -9.20
CA ALA A 303 -11.05 -20.29 -8.42
C ALA A 303 -9.56 -20.00 -8.69
N LEU A 304 -9.20 -18.72 -8.75
CA LEU A 304 -7.82 -18.28 -8.93
C LEU A 304 -7.12 -18.17 -7.59
N SER A 305 -5.99 -18.85 -7.39
CA SER A 305 -5.17 -18.68 -6.18
C SER A 305 -4.53 -17.28 -6.16
N LEU A 306 -4.58 -16.61 -5.00
CA LEU A 306 -3.89 -15.33 -4.77
C LEU A 306 -2.51 -15.49 -4.11
N GLY A 307 -2.01 -16.72 -4.01
CA GLY A 307 -0.66 -16.98 -3.50
C GLY A 307 -0.48 -16.50 -2.06
N ASP A 308 0.60 -15.76 -1.81
CA ASP A 308 0.91 -15.12 -0.52
C ASP A 308 0.61 -13.61 -0.49
N LEU A 309 0.03 -13.07 -1.57
CA LEU A 309 -0.31 -11.65 -1.63
C LEU A 309 -1.42 -11.34 -0.61
N PRO A 310 -1.24 -10.33 0.27
CA PRO A 310 -2.28 -9.93 1.21
C PRO A 310 -3.57 -9.57 0.48
N TRP A 311 -4.72 -9.96 1.04
CA TRP A 311 -6.01 -9.82 0.36
C TRP A 311 -6.36 -8.38 0.01
N SER A 312 -5.92 -7.40 0.81
CA SER A 312 -6.11 -5.97 0.57
C SER A 312 -5.38 -5.53 -0.70
N GLN A 313 -4.12 -5.94 -0.84
CA GLN A 313 -3.29 -5.72 -2.02
C GLN A 313 -3.80 -6.49 -3.24
N ALA A 314 -4.23 -7.74 -3.06
CA ALA A 314 -4.82 -8.55 -4.11
C ALA A 314 -6.09 -7.91 -4.68
N ARG A 315 -6.91 -7.27 -3.85
CA ARG A 315 -8.10 -6.52 -4.30
C ARG A 315 -7.75 -5.42 -5.28
N ILE A 316 -6.67 -4.68 -5.03
CA ILE A 316 -6.16 -3.63 -5.90
C ILE A 316 -5.65 -4.20 -7.22
N LEU A 317 -4.86 -5.29 -7.17
CA LEU A 317 -4.38 -5.98 -8.37
C LEU A 317 -5.55 -6.46 -9.25
N LEU A 318 -6.53 -7.15 -8.67
CA LEU A 318 -7.70 -7.64 -9.41
C LEU A 318 -8.51 -6.48 -10.02
N ALA A 319 -8.72 -5.39 -9.27
CA ALA A 319 -9.42 -4.22 -9.78
C ALA A 319 -8.69 -3.58 -10.97
N LEU A 320 -7.36 -3.46 -10.90
CA LEU A 320 -6.53 -2.92 -11.98
C LEU A 320 -6.51 -3.82 -13.22
N LEU A 321 -6.43 -5.14 -13.04
CA LEU A 321 -6.47 -6.07 -14.17
C LEU A 321 -7.87 -6.11 -14.82
N LEU A 322 -8.95 -6.13 -14.04
CA LEU A 322 -10.33 -6.20 -14.53
C LEU A 322 -10.86 -4.88 -15.11
N SER A 323 -10.19 -3.75 -14.86
CA SER A 323 -10.50 -2.47 -15.51
C SER A 323 -10.07 -2.43 -16.97
N THR A 324 -9.01 -3.18 -17.31
CA THR A 324 -8.45 -3.23 -18.67
C THR A 324 -8.79 -4.52 -19.40
N GLN A 325 -9.20 -5.58 -18.68
CA GLN A 325 -9.47 -6.91 -19.23
C GLN A 325 -10.87 -7.41 -18.85
N HIS A 326 -11.45 -8.24 -19.73
CA HIS A 326 -12.75 -8.86 -19.46
C HIS A 326 -12.64 -10.00 -18.43
N SER A 327 -11.52 -10.73 -18.46
CA SER A 327 -11.20 -11.86 -17.59
C SER A 327 -9.70 -11.85 -17.27
N ILE A 328 -9.29 -12.39 -16.12
CA ILE A 328 -7.88 -12.52 -15.75
C ILE A 328 -7.41 -13.95 -16.07
N PRO A 329 -6.47 -14.15 -17.02
CA PRO A 329 -5.87 -15.46 -17.22
C PRO A 329 -4.99 -15.84 -16.01
N ALA A 330 -4.96 -17.12 -15.64
CA ALA A 330 -4.21 -17.60 -14.47
C ALA A 330 -2.72 -17.23 -14.54
N ASP A 331 -2.09 -17.39 -15.71
CA ASP A 331 -0.68 -17.03 -15.91
C ASP A 331 -0.44 -15.51 -15.75
N GLY A 332 -1.39 -14.70 -16.21
CA GLY A 332 -1.31 -13.25 -16.06
C GLY A 332 -1.46 -12.78 -14.61
N LEU A 333 -2.18 -13.52 -13.76
CA LEU A 333 -2.22 -13.27 -12.33
C LEU A 333 -0.93 -13.72 -11.64
N ALA A 334 -0.40 -14.89 -12.02
CA ALA A 334 0.79 -15.53 -11.45
C ALA A 334 2.05 -14.65 -11.53
N GLU A 335 2.16 -13.76 -12.51
CA GLU A 335 3.29 -12.82 -12.64
C GLU A 335 3.31 -11.71 -11.56
N HIS A 336 2.20 -11.51 -10.84
CA HIS A 336 2.02 -10.42 -9.88
C HIS A 336 1.75 -10.88 -8.44
N ILE A 337 1.47 -12.17 -8.24
CA ILE A 337 1.24 -12.79 -6.92
C ILE A 337 2.43 -13.58 -6.42
#